data_AF-A0A7L3M3J2-F1
#
_entry.id   AF-A0A7L3M3J2-F1
#
_cell.length_a   1.000
_cell.length_b   1.000
_cell.length_c   1.000
_cell.angle_alpha   90.00
_cell.angle_beta   90.00
_cell.angle_gamma   90.00
#
_symmetry.space_group_name_H-M   'P 1'
#
loop_
_entity.id
_entity.type
_entity.pdbx_description
1 polymer ?
#
loop_
_entity_poly.entity_id
_entity_poly.type
_entity_poly.pdbx_seq_one_letter_code
_entity_poly.pdbx_strand_id
1 'polypeptide(L)'
;MSLPFRKELEKYKNINEDEILSKLSEDELKQLEHVLDDLDPENALLPAGFRQKDQTTKAATGPFDRERLLSYLEKQALEHKDREDFVPFTGEKKGKIFIPKEKPVETRTEEKVTLDPELEEALASASDTELYDLAAVLGVHNMVNNPKFDEAGARGKDGKGIVRNVVKGEKVKPIFEEPPNPTNVEASLQRIKANDPTLTEINLNNIKNIPIPTLKEFAKALETNTHVKTFSLAATRSNDPVAI
;
A
#
# COMPACT_ATOMS: atom_id res chain seq x y z
N MET A 1 -16.08 42.19 -29.09
CA MET A 1 -15.60 43.28 -28.21
C MET A 1 -14.81 42.66 -27.08
N SER A 2 -13.53 43.02 -26.88
CA SER A 2 -12.73 42.43 -25.80
C SER A 2 -13.15 42.99 -24.43
N LEU A 3 -13.20 42.11 -23.44
CA LEU A 3 -13.54 42.45 -22.05
C LEU A 3 -12.54 43.48 -21.49
N PRO A 4 -12.97 44.46 -20.67
CA PRO A 4 -12.14 45.59 -20.24
C PRO A 4 -10.84 45.19 -19.54
N PHE A 5 -10.82 44.10 -18.75
CA PHE A 5 -9.60 43.58 -18.12
C PHE A 5 -8.55 43.08 -19.12
N ARG A 6 -8.96 42.67 -20.34
CA ARG A 6 -8.00 42.25 -21.38
C ARG A 6 -7.24 43.42 -21.99
N LYS A 7 -7.78 44.64 -21.93
CA LYS A 7 -7.10 45.84 -22.45
C LYS A 7 -5.99 46.31 -21.51
N GLU A 8 -6.15 46.11 -20.21
CA GLU A 8 -5.14 46.45 -19.20
C GLU A 8 -3.96 45.47 -19.21
N LEU A 9 -4.17 44.23 -19.68
CA LEU A 9 -3.12 43.22 -19.84
C LEU A 9 -2.12 43.54 -20.98
N GLU A 10 -2.52 44.33 -21.98
CA GLU A 10 -1.62 44.75 -23.07
C GLU A 10 -0.41 45.55 -22.56
N LYS A 11 -0.56 46.26 -21.43
CA LYS A 11 0.53 47.01 -20.78
C LYS A 11 1.65 46.08 -20.27
N TYR A 12 1.31 44.84 -19.92
CA TYR A 12 2.24 43.86 -19.38
C TYR A 12 2.92 43.01 -20.46
N LYS A 13 2.44 43.04 -21.71
CA LYS A 13 3.03 42.26 -22.82
C LYS A 13 4.40 42.74 -23.30
N ASN A 14 4.72 44.02 -23.06
CA ASN A 14 5.96 44.65 -23.53
C ASN A 14 6.97 44.88 -22.39
N ILE A 15 6.74 44.26 -21.23
CA ILE A 15 7.68 44.33 -20.11
C ILE A 15 8.82 43.36 -20.38
N ASN A 16 10.06 43.82 -20.26
CA ASN A 16 11.23 42.96 -20.37
C ASN A 16 11.36 42.14 -19.09
N GLU A 17 10.93 40.87 -19.16
CA GLU A 17 10.98 39.93 -18.04
C GLU A 17 12.43 39.71 -17.55
N ASP A 18 13.39 39.61 -18.47
CA ASP A 18 14.81 39.40 -18.17
C ASP A 18 15.43 40.57 -17.37
N GLU A 19 15.01 41.82 -17.66
CA GLU A 19 15.52 42.99 -16.95
C GLU A 19 14.98 43.05 -15.51
N ILE A 20 13.76 42.60 -15.29
CA ILE A 20 13.16 42.49 -13.95
C ILE A 20 13.83 41.37 -13.16
N LEU A 21 14.04 40.21 -13.78
CA LEU A 21 14.72 39.07 -13.16
C LEU A 21 16.16 39.42 -12.75
N SER A 22 16.88 40.20 -13.57
CA SER A 22 18.24 40.65 -13.25
C SER A 22 18.33 41.64 -12.09
N LYS A 23 17.25 42.37 -11.79
CA LYS A 23 17.19 43.36 -10.70
C LYS A 23 16.79 42.75 -9.36
N LEU A 24 16.31 41.50 -9.38
CA LEU A 24 15.91 40.78 -8.20
C LEU A 24 17.12 40.26 -7.44
N SER A 25 17.08 40.32 -6.12
CA SER A 25 18.13 39.75 -5.26
C SER A 25 18.07 38.23 -5.21
N GLU A 26 19.18 37.57 -4.87
CA GLU A 26 19.24 36.10 -4.76
C GLU A 26 18.21 35.50 -3.79
N ASP A 27 17.85 36.25 -2.74
CA ASP A 27 16.87 35.82 -1.75
C ASP A 27 15.43 35.95 -2.27
N GLU A 28 15.14 36.98 -3.06
CA GLU A 28 13.83 37.15 -3.70
C GLU A 28 13.64 36.15 -4.85
N LEU A 29 14.71 35.76 -5.55
CA LEU A 29 14.66 34.70 -6.57
C LEU A 29 14.30 33.35 -5.95
N LYS A 30 14.90 33.01 -4.80
CA LYS A 30 14.56 31.80 -4.03
C LYS A 30 13.11 31.82 -3.52
N GLN A 31 12.60 32.99 -3.13
CA GLN A 31 11.19 33.13 -2.75
C GLN A 31 10.26 32.91 -3.94
N LEU A 32 10.60 33.42 -5.12
CA LEU A 32 9.84 33.18 -6.36
C LEU A 32 9.86 31.70 -6.75
N GLU A 33 11.01 31.03 -6.65
CA GLU A 33 11.13 29.58 -6.86
C GLU A 33 10.17 28.83 -5.92
N HIS A 34 10.20 29.14 -4.62
CA HIS A 34 9.29 28.52 -3.65
C HIS A 34 7.81 28.78 -3.95
N VAL A 35 7.46 29.98 -4.41
CA VAL A 35 6.08 30.34 -4.77
C VAL A 35 5.62 29.63 -6.04
N LEU A 36 6.49 29.50 -7.06
CA LEU A 36 6.19 28.74 -8.27
C LEU A 36 5.94 27.26 -7.96
N ASP A 37 6.70 26.68 -7.05
CA ASP A 37 6.55 25.29 -6.61
C ASP A 37 5.24 25.03 -5.85
N ASP A 38 4.72 26.04 -5.15
CA ASP A 38 3.48 25.93 -4.36
C ASP A 38 2.21 26.25 -5.17
N LEU A 39 2.34 26.92 -6.32
CA LEU A 39 1.22 27.41 -7.12
C LEU A 39 0.49 26.31 -7.91
N ASP A 40 1.11 25.14 -8.15
CA ASP A 40 0.42 24.04 -8.84
C ASP A 40 0.94 22.63 -8.45
N PRO A 41 0.50 22.07 -7.30
CA PRO A 41 0.79 20.68 -6.93
C PRO A 41 0.23 19.66 -7.95
N GLU A 42 -0.72 20.09 -8.79
CA GLU A 42 -1.44 19.28 -9.78
C GLU A 42 -1.01 19.57 -11.22
N ASN A 43 0.16 20.19 -11.46
CA ASN A 43 0.65 20.47 -12.81
C ASN A 43 0.77 19.19 -13.66
N ALA A 44 -0.28 18.87 -14.43
CA ALA A 44 -0.45 17.60 -15.14
C ALA A 44 0.69 17.30 -16.14
N LEU A 45 1.48 18.31 -16.50
CA LEU A 45 2.64 18.20 -17.38
C LEU A 45 3.91 17.70 -16.68
N LEU A 46 3.99 17.79 -15.35
CA LEU A 46 5.13 17.32 -14.55
C LEU A 46 4.94 15.85 -14.12
N PRO A 47 5.89 14.95 -14.41
CA PRO A 47 5.89 13.57 -13.91
C PRO A 47 5.85 13.53 -12.38
N ALA A 48 5.17 12.52 -11.81
CA ALA A 48 4.95 12.40 -10.36
C ALA A 48 6.24 12.49 -9.52
N GLY A 49 7.36 11.94 -10.01
CA GLY A 49 8.65 12.01 -9.31
C GLY A 49 9.25 13.41 -9.22
N PHE A 50 8.87 14.33 -10.11
CA PHE A 50 9.33 15.73 -10.10
C PHE A 50 8.36 16.68 -9.38
N ARG A 51 7.24 16.16 -8.85
CA ARG A 51 6.35 16.93 -7.95
C ARG A 51 6.85 16.93 -6.51
N GLN A 52 7.68 15.95 -6.16
CA GLN A 52 8.22 15.81 -4.82
C GLN A 52 9.48 16.67 -4.68
N LYS A 53 9.46 17.61 -3.74
CA LYS A 53 10.60 18.47 -3.40
C LYS A 53 11.80 17.61 -2.96
N ASP A 54 13.00 17.99 -3.39
CA ASP A 54 14.23 17.38 -2.91
C ASP A 54 14.36 17.61 -1.40
N GLN A 55 14.29 16.53 -0.62
CA GLN A 55 14.31 16.60 0.85
C GLN A 55 15.71 16.86 1.42
N THR A 56 16.71 17.05 0.55
CA THR A 56 18.09 17.23 0.98
C THR A 56 18.79 18.26 0.10
N THR A 57 19.55 19.16 0.73
CA THR A 57 20.48 20.09 0.06
C THR A 57 21.80 19.41 -0.35
N LYS A 58 21.92 18.10 -0.13
CA LYS A 58 23.14 17.34 -0.43
C LYS A 58 23.17 17.03 -1.92
N ALA A 59 24.29 17.32 -2.57
CA ALA A 59 24.51 16.90 -3.95
C ALA A 59 24.45 15.37 -4.07
N ALA A 60 24.05 14.87 -5.24
CA ALA A 60 23.98 13.44 -5.51
C ALA A 60 25.34 12.76 -5.21
N THR A 61 25.35 11.85 -4.24
CA THR A 61 26.59 11.23 -3.73
C THR A 61 27.16 10.15 -4.67
N GLY A 62 26.66 10.04 -5.91
CA GLY A 62 27.05 9.01 -6.88
C GLY A 62 26.37 7.65 -6.64
N PRO A 63 26.82 6.58 -7.32
CA PRO A 63 26.31 5.23 -7.11
C PRO A 63 26.58 4.71 -5.70
N PHE A 64 25.84 3.68 -5.30
CA PHE A 64 25.92 3.10 -3.96
C PHE A 64 27.26 2.38 -3.73
N ASP A 65 28.11 2.95 -2.87
CA ASP A 65 29.37 2.35 -2.41
C ASP A 65 29.24 1.76 -1.01
N ARG A 66 29.15 0.43 -0.91
CA ARG A 66 28.94 -0.28 0.36
C ARG A 66 30.04 -0.04 1.39
N GLU A 67 31.31 -0.06 0.98
CA GLU A 67 32.45 0.10 1.89
C GLU A 67 32.51 1.49 2.50
N ARG A 68 32.25 2.52 1.69
CA ARG A 68 32.14 3.90 2.14
C ARG A 68 31.00 4.06 3.13
N LEU A 69 29.84 3.45 2.88
CA LEU A 69 28.71 3.47 3.82
C LEU A 69 29.07 2.81 5.17
N LEU A 70 29.73 1.66 5.16
CA LEU A 70 30.15 0.97 6.39
C LEU A 70 31.13 1.83 7.19
N SER A 71 32.16 2.40 6.55
CA SER A 71 33.14 3.29 7.21
C SER A 71 32.48 4.54 7.81
N TYR A 72 31.46 5.09 7.15
CA TYR A 72 30.70 6.23 7.65
C TYR A 72 29.88 5.87 8.90
N LEU A 73 29.19 4.71 8.88
CA LEU A 73 28.41 4.23 10.01
C LEU A 73 29.30 3.89 11.21
N GLU A 74 30.46 3.26 10.99
CA GLU A 74 31.44 2.99 12.05
C GLU A 74 31.94 4.28 12.69
N LYS A 75 32.31 5.27 11.87
CA LYS A 75 32.76 6.58 12.35
C LYS A 75 31.66 7.31 13.12
N GLN A 76 30.43 7.30 12.60
CA GLN A 76 29.29 7.93 13.24
C GLN A 76 28.94 7.25 14.57
N ALA A 77 29.02 5.93 14.64
CA ALA A 77 28.80 5.17 15.87
C ALA A 77 29.88 5.48 16.93
N LEU A 78 31.14 5.67 16.52
CA LEU A 78 32.24 6.03 17.41
C LEU A 78 32.14 7.47 17.93
N GLU A 79 31.67 8.40 17.08
CA GLU A 79 31.52 9.82 17.44
C GLU A 79 30.24 10.11 18.23
N HIS A 80 29.22 9.25 18.10
CA HIS A 80 27.96 9.41 18.82
C HIS A 80 28.18 9.16 20.32
N LYS A 81 28.12 10.25 21.11
CA LYS A 81 28.25 10.17 22.56
C LYS A 81 27.09 9.40 23.17
N ASP A 82 27.39 8.53 24.13
CA ASP A 82 26.36 7.88 24.93
C ASP A 82 25.57 8.94 25.71
N ARG A 83 24.27 8.69 25.84
CA ARG A 83 23.38 9.54 26.62
C ARG A 83 23.82 9.47 28.09
N GLU A 84 23.90 10.63 28.74
CA GLU A 84 24.18 10.68 30.18
C GLU A 84 23.00 10.07 30.97
N ASP A 85 23.31 9.07 31.80
CA ASP A 85 22.35 8.47 32.71
C ASP A 85 22.02 9.45 33.85
N PHE A 86 20.73 9.79 34.02
CA PHE A 86 20.25 10.65 35.11
C PHE A 86 20.54 10.08 36.51
N VAL A 87 20.78 8.78 36.60
CA VAL A 87 21.20 8.09 37.82
C VAL A 87 22.43 7.25 37.47
N PRO A 88 23.63 7.65 37.92
CA PRO A 88 24.84 6.89 37.60
C PRO A 88 24.74 5.49 38.18
N PHE A 89 25.02 4.48 37.36
CA PHE A 89 25.04 3.08 37.78
C PHE A 89 26.09 2.88 38.89
N THR A 90 25.64 2.63 40.11
CA THR A 90 26.51 2.51 41.29
C THR A 90 27.21 1.14 41.40
N GLY A 91 26.97 0.20 40.48
CA GLY A 91 27.61 -1.12 40.47
C GLY A 91 27.19 -2.06 41.61
N GLU A 92 26.39 -1.60 42.57
CA GLU A 92 25.90 -2.39 43.69
C GLU A 92 24.77 -3.32 43.25
N LYS A 93 25.04 -4.63 43.20
CA LYS A 93 24.00 -5.65 42.99
C LYS A 93 23.10 -5.74 44.22
N LYS A 94 22.02 -4.96 44.26
CA LYS A 94 20.98 -5.10 45.29
C LYS A 94 20.08 -6.30 44.97
N GLY A 95 20.14 -7.33 45.82
CA GLY A 95 19.29 -8.53 45.72
C GLY A 95 20.06 -9.82 45.98
N LYS A 96 19.34 -10.92 46.19
CA LYS A 96 19.96 -12.26 46.24
C LYS A 96 20.44 -12.62 44.83
N ILE A 97 21.68 -13.10 44.72
CA ILE A 97 22.22 -13.60 43.45
C ILE A 97 21.29 -14.72 42.99
N PHE A 98 20.66 -14.54 41.83
CA PHE A 98 19.80 -15.55 41.24
C PHE A 98 20.66 -16.76 40.86
N ILE A 99 20.46 -17.87 41.57
CA ILE A 99 21.02 -19.17 41.19
C ILE A 99 20.03 -19.75 40.18
N PRO A 100 20.41 -19.91 38.89
CA PRO A 100 19.55 -20.54 37.91
C PRO A 100 19.17 -21.92 38.41
N LYS A 101 17.86 -22.18 38.57
CA LYS A 101 17.39 -23.54 38.78
C LYS A 101 17.69 -24.29 37.48
N GLU A 102 18.51 -25.33 37.56
CA GLU A 102 18.70 -26.28 36.47
C GLU A 102 17.32 -26.84 36.11
N LYS A 103 16.73 -26.31 35.04
CA LYS A 103 15.61 -26.98 34.41
C LYS A 103 16.20 -28.25 33.80
N PRO A 104 15.65 -29.45 34.09
CA PRO A 104 16.04 -30.62 33.33
C PRO A 104 15.86 -30.24 31.86
N VAL A 105 16.92 -30.40 31.08
CA VAL A 105 16.86 -30.22 29.64
C VAL A 105 15.77 -31.17 29.17
N GLU A 106 14.60 -30.64 28.83
CA GLU A 106 13.65 -31.38 28.01
C GLU A 106 14.36 -31.56 26.69
N THR A 107 15.08 -32.67 26.56
CA THR A 107 15.37 -33.28 25.29
C THR A 107 14.00 -33.53 24.68
N ARG A 108 13.50 -32.57 23.91
CA ARG A 108 12.48 -32.82 22.92
C ARG A 108 13.08 -33.87 22.01
N THR A 109 12.81 -35.14 22.30
CA THR A 109 12.92 -36.19 21.30
C THR A 109 11.98 -35.76 20.20
N GLU A 110 12.54 -35.27 19.10
CA GLU A 110 11.80 -35.19 17.85
C GLU A 110 11.29 -36.61 17.59
N GLU A 111 10.00 -36.84 17.83
CA GLU A 111 9.35 -38.08 17.41
C GLU A 111 9.51 -38.12 15.89
N LYS A 112 10.48 -38.93 15.43
CA LYS A 112 10.48 -39.38 14.04
C LYS A 112 9.16 -40.11 13.86
N VAL A 113 8.24 -39.48 13.13
CA VAL A 113 7.02 -40.12 12.67
C VAL A 113 7.45 -41.24 11.73
N THR A 114 7.62 -42.44 12.27
CA THR A 114 7.79 -43.66 11.50
C THR A 114 6.41 -44.05 11.01
N LEU A 115 6.26 -44.21 9.70
CA LEU A 115 5.02 -44.73 9.15
C LEU A 115 4.97 -46.23 9.44
N ASP A 116 3.76 -46.80 9.48
CA ASP A 116 3.63 -48.25 9.61
C ASP A 116 4.33 -48.94 8.43
N PRO A 117 5.00 -50.09 8.62
CA PRO A 117 5.80 -50.76 7.58
C PRO A 117 5.02 -51.01 6.28
N GLU A 118 3.72 -51.29 6.40
CA GLU A 118 2.81 -51.51 5.29
C GLU A 118 2.54 -50.23 4.49
N LEU A 119 2.47 -49.07 5.15
CA LEU A 119 2.29 -47.77 4.49
C LEU A 119 3.57 -47.29 3.80
N GLU A 120 4.74 -47.55 4.39
CA GLU A 120 6.03 -47.24 3.75
C GLU A 120 6.23 -48.07 2.47
N GLU A 121 5.91 -49.36 2.52
CA GLU A 121 5.98 -50.24 1.35
C GLU A 121 4.96 -49.84 0.27
N ALA A 122 3.73 -49.48 0.65
CA ALA A 122 2.71 -48.98 -0.28
C ALA A 122 3.11 -47.66 -0.94
N LEU A 123 3.69 -46.71 -0.19
CA LEU A 123 4.18 -45.45 -0.74
C LEU A 123 5.42 -45.63 -1.62
N ALA A 124 6.30 -46.57 -1.30
CA ALA A 124 7.50 -46.87 -2.10
C ALA A 124 7.20 -47.65 -3.39
N SER A 125 6.11 -48.41 -3.41
CA SER A 125 5.67 -49.20 -4.57
C SER A 125 4.60 -48.52 -5.45
N ALA A 126 3.97 -47.45 -4.94
CA ALA A 126 2.99 -46.65 -5.68
C ALA A 126 3.59 -46.02 -6.95
N SER A 127 2.78 -45.95 -8.00
CA SER A 127 3.16 -45.31 -9.26
C SER A 127 3.11 -43.78 -9.15
N ASP A 128 3.88 -43.08 -10.00
CA ASP A 128 3.92 -41.60 -10.04
C ASP A 128 2.51 -40.98 -10.24
N THR A 129 1.62 -41.68 -10.95
CA THR A 129 0.23 -41.26 -11.16
C THR A 129 -0.60 -41.36 -9.89
N GLU A 130 -0.45 -42.44 -9.11
CA GLU A 130 -1.17 -42.62 -7.85
C GLU A 130 -0.67 -41.65 -6.79
N LEU A 131 0.64 -41.38 -6.76
CA LEU A 131 1.22 -40.35 -5.89
C LEU A 131 0.69 -38.95 -6.23
N TYR A 132 0.51 -38.64 -7.52
CA TYR A 132 -0.07 -37.37 -7.96
C TYR A 132 -1.54 -37.23 -7.52
N ASP A 133 -2.33 -38.29 -7.65
CA ASP A 133 -3.72 -38.30 -7.21
C ASP A 133 -3.84 -38.17 -5.68
N LEU A 134 -2.96 -38.84 -4.93
CA LEU A 134 -2.88 -38.69 -3.47
C LEU A 134 -2.49 -37.25 -3.07
N ALA A 135 -1.52 -36.64 -3.76
CA ALA A 135 -1.12 -35.25 -3.54
C ALA A 135 -2.21 -34.24 -3.94
N ALA A 136 -3.05 -34.58 -4.91
CA ALA A 136 -4.23 -33.80 -5.29
C ALA A 136 -5.28 -33.83 -4.16
N VAL A 137 -5.59 -35.01 -3.64
CA VAL A 137 -6.56 -35.21 -2.56
C VAL A 137 -6.09 -34.61 -1.23
N LEU A 138 -4.80 -34.72 -0.87
CA LEU A 138 -4.24 -34.09 0.33
C LEU A 138 -4.01 -32.57 0.18
N GLY A 139 -4.14 -32.00 -1.02
CA GLY A 139 -3.92 -30.57 -1.26
C GLY A 139 -2.43 -30.14 -1.28
N VAL A 140 -1.48 -31.08 -1.32
CA VAL A 140 -0.03 -30.79 -1.32
C VAL A 140 0.41 -30.05 -2.58
N HIS A 141 -0.24 -30.30 -3.71
CA HIS A 141 0.02 -29.60 -4.97
C HIS A 141 -0.10 -28.08 -4.88
N ASN A 142 -0.92 -27.52 -3.97
CA ASN A 142 -0.99 -26.07 -3.75
C ASN A 142 0.26 -25.51 -3.04
N MET A 143 0.98 -26.34 -2.28
CA MET A 143 2.24 -25.96 -1.66
C MET A 143 3.40 -26.01 -2.66
N VAL A 144 3.32 -26.92 -3.64
CA VAL A 144 4.33 -27.12 -4.69
C VAL A 144 4.12 -26.16 -5.88
N ASN A 145 2.87 -25.91 -6.30
CA ASN A 145 2.50 -24.91 -7.33
C ASN A 145 2.67 -23.46 -6.88
N ASN A 146 3.29 -23.22 -5.72
CA ASN A 146 3.91 -21.95 -5.47
C ASN A 146 5.11 -21.83 -6.44
N PRO A 147 5.20 -20.80 -7.29
CA PRO A 147 6.32 -20.63 -8.22
C PRO A 147 7.70 -20.47 -7.55
N LYS A 148 7.74 -20.51 -6.20
CA LYS A 148 8.94 -20.53 -5.36
C LYS A 148 9.53 -21.93 -5.14
N PHE A 149 8.78 -23.01 -5.38
CA PHE A 149 9.29 -24.38 -5.19
C PHE A 149 9.86 -24.97 -6.49
N ASP A 150 9.23 -24.68 -7.64
CA ASP A 150 9.68 -25.20 -8.94
C ASP A 150 11.00 -24.56 -9.43
N GLU A 151 11.37 -23.36 -8.98
CA GLU A 151 12.67 -22.77 -9.29
C GLU A 151 13.82 -23.35 -8.44
N ALA A 152 13.48 -24.08 -7.36
CA ALA A 152 14.43 -24.80 -6.50
C ALA A 152 14.66 -26.27 -6.93
N GLY A 153 14.04 -26.70 -8.03
CA GLY A 153 14.12 -28.07 -8.57
C GLY A 153 15.03 -28.24 -9.79
N ALA A 154 15.79 -27.22 -10.20
CA ALA A 154 16.82 -27.39 -11.22
C ALA A 154 17.97 -28.22 -10.61
N ARG A 155 17.88 -29.55 -10.80
CA ARG A 155 18.89 -30.57 -10.48
C ARG A 155 20.29 -30.13 -10.88
N GLY A 156 20.98 -29.44 -9.99
CA GLY A 156 22.43 -29.47 -9.92
C GLY A 156 22.83 -30.86 -9.45
N LYS A 157 23.61 -31.59 -10.26
CA LYS A 157 24.50 -32.61 -9.69
C LYS A 157 25.26 -31.92 -8.56
N ASP A 158 25.51 -32.60 -7.45
CA ASP A 158 26.20 -32.08 -6.27
C ASP A 158 25.27 -31.29 -5.33
N GLY A 159 24.61 -32.00 -4.40
CA GLY A 159 23.63 -31.47 -3.44
C GLY A 159 24.18 -30.49 -2.39
N LYS A 160 24.70 -29.34 -2.82
CA LYS A 160 25.07 -28.19 -2.01
C LYS A 160 24.58 -26.89 -2.67
N GLY A 161 23.27 -26.70 -2.74
CA GLY A 161 22.65 -25.44 -3.13
C GLY A 161 22.34 -24.58 -1.90
N ILE A 162 23.09 -23.49 -1.70
CA ILE A 162 22.73 -22.45 -0.73
C ILE A 162 21.53 -21.70 -1.29
N VAL A 163 20.36 -21.85 -0.65
CA VAL A 163 19.12 -21.18 -1.03
C VAL A 163 19.24 -19.68 -0.71
N ARG A 164 19.54 -18.86 -1.73
CA ARG A 164 19.47 -17.39 -1.59
C ARG A 164 18.03 -16.95 -1.81
N ASN A 165 17.24 -16.94 -0.74
CA ASN A 165 15.90 -16.36 -0.73
C ASN A 165 15.98 -14.83 -0.84
N VAL A 166 16.03 -14.30 -2.07
CA VAL A 166 15.80 -12.87 -2.31
C VAL A 166 14.30 -12.63 -2.35
N VAL A 167 13.75 -12.02 -1.30
CA VAL A 167 12.34 -11.60 -1.26
C VAL A 167 12.14 -10.48 -2.27
N LYS A 168 11.49 -10.78 -3.41
CA LYS A 168 11.03 -9.76 -4.35
C LYS A 168 9.69 -9.22 -3.87
N GLY A 169 9.54 -7.90 -3.83
CA GLY A 169 8.28 -7.23 -3.50
C GLY A 169 7.17 -7.59 -4.50
N GLU A 170 5.94 -7.62 -4.04
CA GLU A 170 4.76 -7.87 -4.86
C GLU A 170 4.64 -6.77 -5.94
N LYS A 171 4.49 -7.17 -7.20
CA LYS A 171 4.30 -6.22 -8.31
C LYS A 171 2.90 -5.62 -8.16
N VAL A 172 2.84 -4.30 -7.94
CA VAL A 172 1.58 -3.56 -7.84
C VAL A 172 0.77 -3.81 -9.10
N LYS A 173 -0.42 -4.38 -8.94
CA LYS A 173 -1.37 -4.51 -10.04
C LYS A 173 -1.81 -3.10 -10.44
N PRO A 174 -1.73 -2.73 -11.73
CA PRO A 174 -2.24 -1.44 -12.17
C PRO A 174 -3.71 -1.35 -11.82
N ILE A 175 -4.06 -0.36 -11.00
CA ILE A 175 -5.45 -0.06 -10.65
C ILE A 175 -6.01 0.68 -11.85
N PHE A 176 -6.87 0.00 -12.60
CA PHE A 176 -7.67 0.66 -13.64
C PHE A 176 -8.79 1.41 -12.95
N GLU A 177 -8.90 2.72 -13.19
CA GLU A 177 -10.04 3.49 -12.72
C GLU A 177 -11.30 3.00 -13.45
N GLU A 178 -12.18 2.33 -12.72
CA GLU A 178 -13.48 1.93 -13.27
C GLU A 178 -14.31 3.18 -13.63
N PRO A 179 -15.08 3.12 -14.73
CA PRO A 179 -15.91 4.25 -15.13
C PRO A 179 -16.93 4.61 -14.03
N PRO A 180 -17.29 5.89 -13.90
CA PRO A 180 -18.27 6.32 -12.90
C PRO A 180 -19.61 5.61 -13.11
N ASN A 181 -20.29 5.27 -12.00
CA ASN A 181 -21.58 4.60 -12.02
C ASN A 181 -22.60 5.43 -12.84
N PRO A 182 -23.20 4.88 -13.92
CA PRO A 182 -24.11 5.61 -14.79
C PRO A 182 -25.53 5.78 -14.22
N THR A 183 -25.80 5.27 -13.01
CA THR A 183 -27.13 5.26 -12.41
C THR A 183 -27.62 6.68 -12.11
N ASN A 184 -28.78 7.05 -12.64
CA ASN A 184 -29.42 8.33 -12.35
C ASN A 184 -30.21 8.24 -11.03
N VAL A 185 -29.80 9.05 -10.06
CA VAL A 185 -30.35 9.08 -8.70
C VAL A 185 -31.83 9.51 -8.70
N GLU A 186 -32.18 10.60 -9.38
CA GLU A 186 -33.56 11.13 -9.35
C GLU A 186 -34.54 10.20 -10.06
N ALA A 187 -34.16 9.68 -11.22
CA ALA A 187 -34.99 8.73 -11.96
C ALA A 187 -35.23 7.44 -11.16
N SER A 188 -34.20 6.95 -10.46
CA SER A 188 -34.33 5.78 -9.59
C SER A 188 -35.27 6.07 -8.42
N LEU A 189 -35.14 7.23 -7.76
CA LEU A 189 -36.03 7.63 -6.67
C LEU A 189 -37.50 7.70 -7.10
N GLN A 190 -37.78 8.24 -8.28
CA GLN A 190 -39.14 8.30 -8.83
C GLN A 190 -39.70 6.90 -9.09
N ARG A 191 -38.91 5.99 -9.65
CA ARG A 191 -39.34 4.60 -9.90
C ARG A 191 -39.63 3.83 -8.61
N ILE A 192 -38.85 4.07 -7.55
CA ILE A 192 -39.12 3.48 -6.22
C ILE A 192 -40.44 4.01 -5.67
N LYS A 193 -40.66 5.33 -5.74
CA LYS A 193 -41.92 5.97 -5.30
C LYS A 193 -43.13 5.48 -6.11
N ALA A 194 -42.94 5.13 -7.38
CA ALA A 194 -43.96 4.54 -8.25
C ALA A 194 -44.15 3.02 -8.05
N ASN A 195 -43.38 2.38 -7.16
CA ASN A 195 -43.34 0.94 -6.92
C ASN A 195 -43.21 0.11 -8.21
N ASP A 196 -42.26 0.49 -9.06
CA ASP A 196 -42.01 -0.18 -10.35
C ASP A 196 -41.59 -1.65 -10.14
N PRO A 197 -42.33 -2.64 -10.69
CA PRO A 197 -42.00 -4.06 -10.53
C PRO A 197 -40.74 -4.49 -11.28
N THR A 198 -40.24 -3.68 -12.21
CA THR A 198 -39.02 -3.99 -12.97
C THR A 198 -37.73 -3.63 -12.21
N LEU A 199 -37.82 -2.81 -11.17
CA LEU A 199 -36.67 -2.33 -10.42
C LEU A 199 -36.39 -3.23 -9.22
N THR A 200 -35.54 -4.24 -9.41
CA THR A 200 -35.15 -5.20 -8.36
C THR A 200 -33.87 -4.81 -7.63
N GLU A 201 -32.97 -4.11 -8.30
CA GLU A 201 -31.64 -3.79 -7.78
C GLU A 201 -31.34 -2.31 -7.98
N ILE A 202 -30.80 -1.68 -6.94
CA ILE A 202 -30.47 -0.26 -6.92
C ILE A 202 -29.05 -0.12 -6.42
N ASN A 203 -28.18 0.37 -7.30
CA ASN A 203 -26.76 0.55 -7.02
C ASN A 203 -26.39 2.04 -7.12
N LEU A 204 -26.18 2.67 -5.96
CA LEU A 204 -25.72 4.05 -5.82
C LEU A 204 -24.21 4.12 -5.50
N ASN A 205 -23.46 3.03 -5.67
CA ASN A 205 -22.05 2.98 -5.29
C ASN A 205 -21.21 3.99 -6.07
N ASN A 206 -20.26 4.62 -5.39
CA ASN A 206 -19.29 5.57 -5.94
C ASN A 206 -19.89 6.82 -6.62
N ILE A 207 -21.20 7.08 -6.46
CA ILE A 207 -21.83 8.31 -6.94
C ILE A 207 -21.49 9.44 -5.97
N LYS A 208 -20.68 10.39 -6.46
CA LYS A 208 -20.26 11.57 -5.69
C LYS A 208 -21.39 12.60 -5.67
N ASN A 209 -21.52 13.33 -4.56
CA ASN A 209 -22.43 14.49 -4.38
C ASN A 209 -23.94 14.21 -4.31
N ILE A 210 -24.36 13.06 -3.75
CA ILE A 210 -25.78 12.85 -3.43
C ILE A 210 -26.16 13.68 -2.19
N PRO A 211 -27.18 14.56 -2.24
CA PRO A 211 -27.63 15.28 -1.06
C PRO A 211 -28.16 14.33 0.02
N ILE A 212 -27.76 14.51 1.27
CA ILE A 212 -28.30 13.78 2.45
C ILE A 212 -29.85 13.72 2.47
N PRO A 213 -30.62 14.80 2.20
CA PRO A 213 -32.08 14.69 2.17
C PRO A 213 -32.60 13.72 1.12
N THR A 214 -31.94 13.59 -0.04
CA THR A 214 -32.36 12.63 -1.07
C THR A 214 -32.15 11.19 -0.61
N LEU A 215 -31.05 10.89 0.10
CA LEU A 215 -30.83 9.57 0.70
C LEU A 215 -31.90 9.23 1.75
N LYS A 216 -32.36 10.21 2.54
CA LYS A 216 -33.49 10.01 3.46
C LYS A 216 -34.79 9.74 2.71
N GLU A 217 -35.01 10.38 1.56
CA GLU A 217 -36.16 10.08 0.71
C GLU A 217 -36.09 8.67 0.12
N PHE A 218 -34.90 8.17 -0.23
CA PHE A 218 -34.73 6.77 -0.63
C PHE A 218 -35.15 5.81 0.49
N ALA A 219 -34.68 6.05 1.72
CA ALA A 219 -35.05 5.22 2.87
C ALA A 219 -36.57 5.18 3.07
N LYS A 220 -37.23 6.35 3.07
CA LYS A 220 -38.70 6.44 3.19
C LYS A 220 -39.44 5.80 2.03
N ALA A 221 -38.96 5.94 0.80
CA ALA A 221 -39.60 5.34 -0.37
C ALA A 221 -39.48 3.81 -0.36
N LEU A 222 -38.37 3.28 0.18
CA LEU A 222 -38.15 1.84 0.33
C LEU A 222 -39.07 1.20 1.38
N GLU A 223 -39.54 1.94 2.39
CA GLU A 223 -40.54 1.42 3.36
C GLU A 223 -41.83 0.96 2.68
N THR A 224 -42.24 1.67 1.62
CA THR A 224 -43.47 1.38 0.86
C THR A 224 -43.26 0.46 -0.34
N ASN A 225 -41.99 0.21 -0.71
CA ASN A 225 -41.66 -0.55 -1.91
C ASN A 225 -41.61 -2.06 -1.63
N THR A 226 -42.14 -2.86 -2.55
CA THR A 226 -42.23 -4.32 -2.38
C THR A 226 -41.38 -5.13 -3.37
N HIS A 227 -40.67 -4.46 -4.29
CA HIS A 227 -40.00 -5.10 -5.42
C HIS A 227 -38.48 -5.03 -5.35
N VAL A 228 -37.93 -4.00 -4.70
CA VAL A 228 -36.48 -3.84 -4.53
C VAL A 228 -35.95 -4.91 -3.56
N LYS A 229 -34.97 -5.70 -4.02
CA LYS A 229 -34.31 -6.75 -3.25
C LYS A 229 -32.92 -6.36 -2.79
N THR A 230 -32.24 -5.52 -3.56
CA THR A 230 -30.85 -5.14 -3.30
C THR A 230 -30.70 -3.63 -3.40
N PHE A 231 -30.24 -3.02 -2.32
CA PHE A 231 -29.95 -1.59 -2.24
C PHE A 231 -28.50 -1.42 -1.77
N SER A 232 -27.67 -0.77 -2.57
CA SER A 232 -26.25 -0.54 -2.29
C SER A 232 -25.92 0.95 -2.42
N LEU A 233 -25.23 1.52 -1.43
CA LEU A 233 -24.88 2.96 -1.38
C LEU A 233 -23.45 3.23 -0.90
N ALA A 234 -22.50 2.36 -1.25
CA ALA A 234 -21.11 2.48 -0.83
C ALA A 234 -20.44 3.77 -1.35
N ALA A 235 -19.61 4.39 -0.50
CA ALA A 235 -18.83 5.58 -0.83
C ALA A 235 -19.64 6.81 -1.29
N THR A 236 -20.87 6.99 -0.79
CA THR A 236 -21.78 8.10 -1.16
C THR A 236 -21.77 9.28 -0.18
N ARG A 237 -20.84 9.33 0.79
CA ARG A 237 -20.82 10.30 1.91
C ARG A 237 -22.11 10.28 2.76
N SER A 238 -22.72 9.11 2.92
CA SER A 238 -23.81 8.88 3.86
C SER A 238 -23.33 9.08 5.30
N ASN A 239 -24.08 9.85 6.09
CA ASN A 239 -23.81 10.12 7.51
C ASN A 239 -24.83 9.38 8.40
N ASP A 240 -24.62 9.37 9.72
CA ASP A 240 -25.52 8.76 10.72
C ASP A 240 -27.02 9.07 10.52
N PRO A 241 -27.45 10.29 10.13
CA PRO A 241 -28.87 10.57 9.91
C PRO A 241 -29.53 9.79 8.78
N VAL A 242 -28.77 9.13 7.91
CA VAL A 242 -29.28 8.25 6.84
C VAL A 242 -29.43 6.81 7.34
N ALA A 243 -28.69 6.43 8.39
CA ALA A 243 -28.71 5.09 8.96
C ALA A 243 -29.75 4.92 10.08
N ILE A 244 -30.39 6.01 10.51
CA ILE A 244 -31.46 6.07 11.52
C ILE A 244 -32.80 6.20 10.81
#